data_AF-C1CWM9-F1
#
_entry.id   AF-C1CWM9-F1
#
_cell.length_a   1.000
_cell.length_b   1.000
_cell.length_c   1.000
_cell.angle_alpha   90.00
_cell.angle_beta   90.00
_cell.angle_gamma   90.00
#
_symmetry.space_group_name_H-M   'P 1'
#
loop_
_entity.id
_entity.type
_entity.pdbx_description
1 polymer ?
#
loop_
_entity_poly.entity_id
_entity_poly.type
_entity_poly.pdbx_seq_one_letter_code
_entity_poly.pdbx_strand_id
1 'polypeptide(L)'
;MNAIRLILPAVAGLSAALIAYGAAYVRGDLGGVMQYLRARGALRRLEANGAAQEQLAARSALRELGQQVGDPALAARLLPLELLAGLLVAVLVWRLFARQLSTGPRPDIQERMVERLAHRLGGRFTLADLNRSSPLNDEQARVVTTRLLEQGRLTRSGDTFELVPRRAGAGHPTP
;
A
#
# COMPACT_ATOMS: atom_id res chain seq x y z
N MET A 1 -5.94 8.35 -13.43
CA MET A 1 -6.08 7.01 -12.81
C MET A 1 -4.83 6.72 -11.99
N ASN A 2 -4.98 6.30 -10.74
CA ASN A 2 -3.87 6.19 -9.77
C ASN A 2 -2.94 5.00 -10.11
N ALA A 3 -1.96 5.20 -10.99
CA ALA A 3 -0.95 4.19 -11.33
C ALA A 3 -0.22 3.65 -10.09
N ILE A 4 0.04 4.51 -9.11
CA ILE A 4 0.64 4.15 -7.81
C ILE A 4 -0.20 3.10 -7.06
N ARG A 5 -1.53 3.10 -7.21
CA ARG A 5 -2.42 2.11 -6.56
C ARG A 5 -2.28 0.70 -7.13
N LEU A 6 -1.75 0.57 -8.35
CA LEU A 6 -1.56 -0.74 -9.01
C LEU A 6 -0.13 -1.25 -8.87
N ILE A 7 0.86 -0.36 -8.78
CA ILE A 7 2.27 -0.75 -8.67
C ILE A 7 2.53 -1.53 -7.38
N LEU A 8 2.06 -1.05 -6.22
CA LEU A 8 2.33 -1.70 -4.94
C LEU A 8 1.78 -3.15 -4.84
N PRO A 9 0.49 -3.43 -5.16
CA PRO A 9 -0.01 -4.80 -5.15
C PRO A 9 0.62 -5.67 -6.25
N ALA A 10 0.97 -5.11 -7.41
CA ALA A 10 1.68 -5.84 -8.45
C ALA A 10 3.07 -6.28 -7.99
N VAL A 11 3.85 -5.38 -7.37
CA VAL A 11 5.16 -5.73 -6.79
C VAL A 11 5.01 -6.77 -5.69
N ALA A 12 4.05 -6.60 -4.78
CA ALA A 12 3.82 -7.57 -3.70
C ALA A 12 3.45 -8.96 -4.23
N GLY A 13 2.57 -9.05 -5.24
CA GLY A 13 2.21 -10.32 -5.87
C GLY A 13 3.38 -10.97 -6.60
N LEU A 14 4.17 -10.18 -7.32
CA LEU A 14 5.33 -10.68 -8.08
C LEU A 14 6.45 -11.15 -7.14
N SER A 15 6.69 -10.44 -6.03
CA SER A 15 7.59 -10.89 -4.98
C SER A 15 7.10 -12.18 -4.33
N ALA A 16 5.81 -12.30 -4.02
CA ALA A 16 5.25 -13.52 -3.44
C ALA A 16 5.36 -14.72 -4.39
N ALA A 17 5.10 -14.53 -5.70
CA ALA A 17 5.30 -15.57 -6.71
C ALA A 17 6.76 -16.03 -6.78
N LEU A 18 7.73 -15.09 -6.77
CA LEU A 18 9.16 -15.42 -6.77
C LEU A 18 9.59 -16.20 -5.53
N ILE A 19 9.05 -15.85 -4.35
CA ILE A 19 9.33 -16.58 -3.11
C ILE A 19 8.73 -17.99 -3.16
N ALA A 20 7.50 -18.13 -3.66
CA ALA A 20 6.86 -19.43 -3.84
C ALA A 20 7.63 -20.32 -4.82
N TYR A 21 8.08 -19.76 -5.95
CA TYR A 21 8.98 -20.42 -6.90
C TYR A 21 10.27 -20.90 -6.24
N GLY A 22 10.92 -20.03 -5.45
CA GLY A 22 12.11 -20.40 -4.71
C GLY A 22 11.88 -21.55 -3.74
N ALA A 23 10.77 -21.54 -3.00
CA ALA A 23 10.41 -22.59 -2.06
C ALA A 23 10.13 -23.94 -2.78
N ALA A 24 9.42 -23.90 -3.89
CA ALA A 24 9.13 -25.06 -4.73
C ALA A 24 10.41 -25.62 -5.38
N TYR A 25 11.28 -24.75 -5.88
CA TYR A 25 12.55 -25.11 -6.53
C TYR A 25 13.47 -25.89 -5.60
N VAL A 26 13.55 -25.51 -4.32
CA VAL A 26 14.35 -26.21 -3.31
C VAL A 26 13.56 -27.36 -2.66
N ARG A 27 12.29 -27.57 -3.03
CA ARG A 27 11.40 -28.56 -2.39
C ARG A 27 11.29 -28.37 -0.86
N GLY A 28 11.56 -27.16 -0.36
CA GLY A 28 11.63 -26.87 1.07
C GLY A 28 12.91 -27.32 1.78
N ASP A 29 13.93 -27.85 1.08
CA ASP A 29 15.19 -28.29 1.69
C ASP A 29 16.15 -27.13 2.00
N LEU A 30 15.82 -26.38 3.06
CA LEU A 30 16.68 -25.31 3.57
C LEU A 30 18.04 -25.85 4.08
N GLY A 31 18.12 -27.11 4.49
CA GLY A 31 19.35 -27.76 4.93
C GLY A 31 20.35 -27.89 3.79
N GLY A 32 19.89 -28.40 2.64
CA GLY A 32 20.66 -28.47 1.40
C GLY A 32 21.14 -27.11 0.90
N VAL A 33 20.30 -26.07 1.00
CA VAL A 33 20.72 -24.68 0.69
C VAL A 33 21.85 -24.22 1.60
N MET A 34 21.75 -24.46 2.90
CA MET A 34 22.80 -24.07 3.85
C MET A 34 24.10 -24.83 3.60
N GLN A 35 24.02 -26.10 3.21
CA GLN A 35 25.18 -26.90 2.83
C GLN A 35 25.83 -26.38 1.55
N TYR A 36 25.04 -26.01 0.54
CA TYR A 36 25.51 -25.36 -0.68
C TYR A 36 26.19 -24.01 -0.41
N LEU A 37 25.58 -23.16 0.44
CA LEU A 37 26.16 -21.87 0.82
C LEU A 37 27.48 -22.02 1.59
N ARG A 38 27.56 -23.01 2.48
CA ARG A 38 28.81 -23.33 3.20
C ARG A 38 29.90 -23.81 2.24
N ALA A 39 29.57 -24.71 1.31
CA ALA A 39 30.50 -25.18 0.29
C ALA A 39 30.98 -24.05 -0.63
N ARG A 40 30.09 -23.11 -0.99
CA ARG A 40 30.43 -21.90 -1.75
C ARG A 40 31.38 -20.98 -0.99
N GLY A 41 31.19 -20.85 0.32
CA GLY A 41 32.10 -20.12 1.20
C GLY A 41 33.48 -20.77 1.29
N ALA A 42 33.55 -22.10 1.36
CA ALA A 42 34.80 -22.84 1.34
C ALA A 42 35.54 -22.65 0.01
N LEU A 43 34.84 -22.70 -1.12
CA LEU A 43 35.43 -22.45 -2.45
C LEU A 43 36.06 -21.06 -2.54
N ARG A 44 35.40 -20.00 -2.04
CA ARG A 44 35.98 -18.65 -2.03
C ARG A 44 37.29 -18.56 -1.24
N ARG A 45 37.42 -19.33 -0.15
CA ARG A 45 38.66 -19.39 0.64
C ARG A 45 39.76 -20.11 -0.12
N LEU A 46 39.44 -21.19 -0.82
CA LEU A 46 40.39 -21.90 -1.68
C LEU A 46 40.84 -21.05 -2.87
N GLU A 47 39.96 -20.22 -3.41
CA GLU A 47 40.27 -19.21 -4.43
C GLU A 47 41.24 -18.16 -3.90
N ALA A 48 41.00 -17.64 -2.69
CA ALA A 48 41.90 -16.69 -2.03
C ALA A 48 43.28 -17.29 -1.71
N ASN A 49 43.35 -18.60 -1.42
CA ASN A 49 44.58 -19.31 -1.07
C ASN A 49 45.35 -19.86 -2.28
N GLY A 50 44.84 -19.72 -3.51
CA GLY A 50 45.53 -20.13 -4.73
C GLY A 50 45.62 -21.64 -4.99
N ALA A 51 44.86 -22.47 -4.28
CA ALA A 51 44.90 -23.93 -4.40
C ALA A 51 44.13 -24.45 -5.65
N ALA A 52 44.73 -24.33 -6.84
CA ALA A 52 44.06 -24.59 -8.13
C ALA A 52 43.47 -26.01 -8.28
N GLN A 53 44.14 -27.06 -7.78
CA GLN A 53 43.62 -28.43 -7.85
C GLN A 53 42.43 -28.65 -6.89
N GLU A 54 42.51 -28.14 -5.67
CA GLU A 54 41.42 -28.22 -4.70
C GLU A 54 40.20 -27.39 -5.11
N GLN A 55 40.42 -26.26 -5.80
CA GLN A 55 39.35 -25.46 -6.39
C GLN A 55 38.55 -26.22 -7.45
N LEU A 56 39.22 -27.00 -8.30
CA LEU A 56 38.54 -27.79 -9.34
C LEU A 56 37.63 -28.86 -8.72
N ALA A 57 38.13 -29.58 -7.71
CA ALA A 57 37.35 -30.57 -6.96
C ALA A 57 36.20 -29.92 -6.15
N ALA A 58 36.44 -28.77 -5.53
CA ALA A 58 35.41 -28.03 -4.82
C ALA A 58 34.32 -27.50 -5.77
N ARG A 59 34.68 -27.10 -7.00
CA ARG A 59 33.72 -26.65 -8.03
C ARG A 59 32.84 -27.79 -8.53
N SER A 60 33.38 -29.00 -8.74
CA SER A 60 32.57 -30.15 -9.13
C SER A 60 31.60 -30.57 -8.02
N ALA A 61 32.08 -30.65 -6.77
CA ALA A 61 31.24 -30.93 -5.61
C ALA A 61 30.12 -29.88 -5.42
N LEU A 62 30.42 -28.60 -5.67
CA LEU A 62 29.43 -27.52 -5.61
C LEU A 62 28.34 -27.69 -6.70
N ARG A 63 28.72 -28.10 -7.91
CA ARG A 63 27.75 -28.35 -9.00
C ARG A 63 26.84 -29.52 -8.67
N GLU A 64 27.40 -30.59 -8.12
CA GLU A 64 26.65 -31.78 -7.72
C GLU A 64 25.64 -31.46 -6.61
N LEU A 65 26.06 -30.73 -5.58
CA LEU A 65 25.16 -30.19 -4.55
C LEU A 65 24.07 -29.31 -5.16
N GLY A 66 24.42 -28.45 -6.12
CA GLY A 66 23.44 -27.59 -6.81
C GLY A 66 22.37 -28.37 -7.56
N GLN A 67 22.72 -29.51 -8.15
CA GLN A 67 21.78 -30.41 -8.84
C GLN A 67 20.91 -31.22 -7.88
N GLN A 68 21.43 -31.58 -6.70
CA GLN A 68 20.66 -32.30 -5.68
C GLN A 68 19.63 -31.39 -4.99
N VAL A 69 20.02 -30.14 -4.71
CA VAL A 69 19.18 -29.16 -4.00
C VAL A 69 18.05 -28.62 -4.87
N GLY A 70 18.28 -28.44 -6.18
CA GLY A 70 17.29 -27.89 -7.10
C GLY A 70 16.50 -28.95 -7.87
N ASP A 71 15.17 -28.81 -7.92
CA ASP A 71 14.30 -29.57 -8.82
C ASP A 71 13.58 -28.63 -9.80
N PRO A 72 14.21 -28.34 -10.96
CA PRO A 72 13.63 -27.44 -11.95
C PRO A 72 12.35 -28.00 -12.58
N ALA A 73 12.19 -29.33 -12.63
CA ALA A 73 11.01 -29.97 -13.23
C ALA A 73 9.78 -29.82 -12.33
N LEU A 74 9.97 -29.94 -11.01
CA LEU A 74 8.91 -29.70 -10.04
C LEU A 74 8.51 -28.22 -10.00
N ALA A 75 9.48 -27.30 -9.99
CA ALA A 75 9.22 -25.86 -10.06
C ALA A 75 8.46 -25.47 -11.34
N ALA A 76 8.86 -26.01 -12.51
CA ALA A 76 8.18 -25.73 -13.77
C ALA A 76 6.72 -26.22 -13.80
N ARG A 77 6.41 -27.33 -13.11
CA ARG A 77 5.03 -27.84 -13.00
C ARG A 77 4.17 -27.00 -12.06
N LEU A 78 4.78 -26.33 -11.07
CA LEU A 78 4.08 -25.51 -10.08
C LEU A 78 3.97 -24.04 -10.46
N LEU A 79 4.62 -23.60 -11.55
CA LEU A 79 4.48 -22.25 -12.13
C LEU A 79 3.02 -21.73 -12.18
N PRO A 80 2.01 -22.50 -12.63
CA PRO A 80 0.63 -22.02 -12.66
C PRO A 80 0.09 -21.71 -11.26
N LEU A 81 0.49 -22.53 -10.28
CA LEU A 81 0.02 -22.46 -8.90
C LEU A 81 0.72 -21.32 -8.14
N GLU A 82 2.00 -21.08 -8.42
CA GLU A 82 2.77 -19.95 -7.89
C GLU A 82 2.28 -18.61 -8.43
N LEU A 83 1.93 -18.54 -9.72
CA LEU A 83 1.28 -17.37 -10.29
C LEU A 83 -0.09 -17.12 -9.66
N LEU A 84 -0.87 -18.18 -9.39
CA LEU A 84 -2.13 -18.07 -8.66
C LEU A 84 -1.91 -17.57 -7.22
N ALA A 85 -0.89 -18.06 -6.53
CA ALA A 85 -0.54 -17.61 -5.18
C ALA A 85 -0.13 -16.12 -5.18
N GLY A 86 0.74 -15.71 -6.13
CA GLY A 86 1.12 -14.32 -6.30
C GLY A 86 -0.05 -13.41 -6.64
N LEU A 87 -0.95 -13.87 -7.52
CA LEU A 87 -2.19 -13.16 -7.86
C LEU A 87 -3.10 -13.01 -6.64
N LEU A 88 -3.27 -14.09 -5.85
CA LEU A 88 -4.07 -14.07 -4.64
C LEU A 88 -3.50 -13.08 -3.61
N VAL A 89 -2.19 -13.03 -3.43
CA VAL A 89 -1.52 -12.04 -2.58
C VAL A 89 -1.72 -10.62 -3.12
N ALA A 90 -1.57 -10.40 -4.43
CA ALA A 90 -1.83 -9.10 -5.05
C ALA A 90 -3.27 -8.62 -4.79
N VAL A 91 -4.25 -9.51 -4.95
CA VAL A 91 -5.67 -9.22 -4.67
C VAL A 91 -5.91 -8.93 -3.20
N LEU A 92 -5.29 -9.67 -2.28
CA LEU A 92 -5.40 -9.43 -0.85
C LEU A 92 -4.82 -8.08 -0.44
N VAL A 93 -3.60 -7.78 -0.89
CA VAL A 93 -2.93 -6.49 -0.65
C VAL A 93 -3.77 -5.35 -1.23
N TRP A 94 -4.27 -5.52 -2.45
CA TRP A 94 -5.15 -4.54 -3.07
C TRP A 94 -6.43 -4.34 -2.27
N ARG A 95 -7.11 -5.41 -1.81
CA ARG A 95 -8.30 -5.28 -0.94
C ARG A 95 -8.00 -4.56 0.36
N LEU A 96 -6.87 -4.85 1.00
CA LEU A 96 -6.49 -4.25 2.28
C LEU A 96 -6.22 -2.75 2.12
N PHE A 97 -5.44 -2.37 1.11
CA PHE A 97 -5.13 -0.99 0.81
C PHE A 97 -6.33 -0.22 0.25
N ALA A 98 -7.15 -0.84 -0.60
CA ALA A 98 -8.39 -0.23 -1.10
C ALA A 98 -9.32 0.12 0.07
N ARG A 99 -9.46 -0.76 1.07
CA ARG A 99 -10.21 -0.48 2.30
C ARG A 99 -9.63 0.70 3.08
N GLN A 100 -8.30 0.76 3.21
CA GLN A 100 -7.62 1.84 3.93
C GLN A 100 -7.75 3.20 3.21
N LEU A 101 -7.70 3.22 1.88
CA LEU A 101 -7.85 4.42 1.05
C LEU A 101 -9.31 4.85 0.83
N SER A 102 -10.28 3.96 1.02
CA SER A 102 -11.71 4.33 1.14
C SER A 102 -12.01 5.12 2.42
N THR A 103 -11.08 5.12 3.38
CA THR A 103 -10.94 6.19 4.36
C THR A 103 -10.38 7.43 3.65
N GLY A 104 -11.15 7.99 2.72
CA GLY A 104 -10.90 9.33 2.18
C GLY A 104 -10.77 10.34 3.33
N PRO A 105 -10.22 11.55 3.05
CA PRO A 105 -10.10 12.59 4.07
C PRO A 105 -11.44 12.72 4.77
N ARG A 106 -11.47 12.36 6.07
CA ARG A 106 -12.72 12.21 6.82
C ARG A 106 -13.55 13.45 6.56
N PRO A 107 -14.78 13.34 6.03
CA PRO A 107 -15.61 14.50 5.72
C PRO A 107 -15.73 15.40 6.96
N ASP A 108 -15.79 14.79 8.15
CA ASP A 108 -15.72 15.46 9.45
C ASP A 108 -14.53 16.41 9.63
N ILE A 109 -13.35 16.10 9.10
CA ILE A 109 -12.15 16.96 9.23
C ILE A 109 -12.28 18.16 8.28
N GLN A 110 -12.73 17.92 7.04
CA GLN A 110 -12.91 18.99 6.06
C GLN A 110 -14.05 19.94 6.49
N GLU A 111 -15.16 19.40 6.99
CA GLU A 111 -16.27 20.16 7.57
C GLU A 111 -15.81 20.98 8.78
N ARG A 112 -15.04 20.38 9.71
CA ARG A 112 -14.44 21.11 10.85
C ARG A 112 -13.42 22.19 10.43
N MET A 113 -12.78 22.07 9.27
CA MET A 113 -11.90 23.14 8.76
C MET A 113 -12.72 24.30 8.20
N VAL A 114 -13.78 24.01 7.44
CA VAL A 114 -14.71 25.04 6.93
C VAL A 114 -15.40 25.77 8.07
N GLU A 115 -15.88 25.05 9.09
CA GLU A 115 -16.47 25.66 10.28
C GLU A 115 -15.49 26.55 11.05
N ARG A 116 -14.27 26.08 11.28
CA ARG A 116 -13.22 26.89 11.94
C ARG A 116 -12.89 28.15 11.15
N LEU A 117 -12.84 28.06 9.82
CA LEU A 117 -12.61 29.21 8.96
C LEU A 117 -13.81 30.18 8.98
N ALA A 118 -15.03 29.66 8.88
CA ALA A 118 -16.26 30.43 8.97
C ALA A 118 -16.31 31.22 10.29
N HIS A 119 -15.96 30.58 11.42
CA HIS A 119 -15.89 31.27 12.71
C HIS A 119 -14.79 32.34 12.78
N ARG A 120 -13.63 32.12 12.13
CA ARG A 120 -12.56 33.14 12.06
C ARG A 120 -12.94 34.35 11.23
N LEU A 121 -13.80 34.17 10.23
CA LEU A 121 -14.27 35.23 9.32
C LEU A 121 -15.62 35.85 9.76
N GLY A 122 -16.06 35.59 11.00
CA GLY A 122 -17.29 36.20 11.53
C GLY A 122 -18.58 35.58 10.99
N GLY A 123 -18.51 34.35 10.50
CA GLY A 123 -19.67 33.56 10.03
C GLY A 123 -20.01 33.75 8.56
N ARG A 124 -19.30 34.59 7.81
CA ARG A 124 -19.49 34.81 6.36
C ARG A 124 -18.18 34.54 5.62
N PHE A 125 -18.22 33.76 4.54
CA PHE A 125 -17.04 33.47 3.74
C PHE A 125 -17.40 33.18 2.29
N THR A 126 -16.48 33.44 1.36
CA THR A 126 -16.62 33.06 -0.05
C THR A 126 -15.83 31.78 -0.37
N LEU A 127 -16.09 31.18 -1.53
CA LEU A 127 -15.26 30.07 -2.04
C LEU A 127 -13.80 30.49 -2.25
N ALA A 128 -13.55 31.75 -2.64
CA ALA A 128 -12.21 32.30 -2.80
C ALA A 128 -11.46 32.42 -1.46
N ASP A 129 -12.16 32.79 -0.40
CA ASP A 129 -11.58 32.84 0.96
C ASP A 129 -11.23 31.43 1.47
N LEU A 130 -12.02 30.43 1.09
CA LEU A 130 -11.79 29.02 1.42
C LEU A 130 -10.51 28.49 0.76
N ASN A 131 -10.33 28.77 -0.54
CA ASN A 131 -9.14 28.35 -1.29
C ASN A 131 -7.88 29.10 -0.80
N ARG A 132 -8.00 30.39 -0.45
CA ARG A 132 -6.86 31.18 0.06
C ARG A 132 -6.44 30.79 1.49
N SER A 133 -7.37 30.36 2.32
CA SER A 133 -7.15 30.17 3.76
C SER A 133 -7.11 28.71 4.21
N SER A 134 -7.45 27.77 3.33
CA SER A 134 -7.49 26.34 3.61
C SER A 134 -6.66 25.55 2.60
N PRO A 135 -5.96 24.47 3.01
CA PRO A 135 -5.25 23.59 2.07
C PRO A 135 -6.20 22.71 1.22
N LEU A 136 -7.44 23.17 1.00
CA LEU A 136 -8.47 22.49 0.22
C LEU A 136 -8.34 22.88 -1.26
N ASN A 137 -8.34 21.88 -2.15
CA ASN A 137 -8.45 22.13 -3.58
C ASN A 137 -9.84 22.66 -3.95
N ASP A 138 -9.98 23.39 -5.05
CA ASP A 138 -11.24 24.00 -5.52
C ASP A 138 -12.39 22.98 -5.65
N GLU A 139 -12.08 21.77 -6.12
CA GLU A 139 -13.06 20.68 -6.24
C GLU A 139 -13.54 20.21 -4.86
N GLN A 140 -12.65 20.11 -3.89
CA GLN A 140 -12.97 19.69 -2.51
C GLN A 140 -13.77 20.78 -1.78
N ALA A 141 -13.41 22.05 -1.96
CA ALA A 141 -14.11 23.19 -1.39
C ALA A 141 -15.58 23.25 -1.87
N ARG A 142 -15.83 22.96 -3.15
CA ARG A 142 -17.20 22.87 -3.70
C ARG A 142 -17.98 21.70 -3.11
N VAL A 143 -17.39 20.50 -3.08
CA VAL A 143 -18.06 19.31 -2.54
C VAL A 143 -18.46 19.50 -1.07
N VAL A 144 -17.57 20.08 -0.25
CA VAL A 144 -17.84 20.30 1.18
C VAL A 144 -18.87 21.40 1.40
N THR A 145 -18.81 22.51 0.66
CA THR A 145 -19.80 23.59 0.79
C THR A 145 -21.19 23.16 0.29
N THR A 146 -21.28 22.40 -0.80
CA THR A 146 -22.55 21.80 -1.26
C THR A 146 -23.15 20.88 -0.20
N ARG A 147 -22.35 20.00 0.41
CA ARG A 147 -22.83 19.12 1.49
C ARG A 147 -23.31 19.90 2.71
N LEU A 148 -22.58 20.95 3.12
CA LEU A 148 -22.96 21.78 4.27
C LEU A 148 -24.22 22.63 3.99
N LEU A 149 -24.47 23.02 2.73
CA LEU A 149 -25.73 23.62 2.29
C LEU A 149 -26.89 22.62 2.34
N GLU A 150 -26.70 21.40 1.84
CA GLU A 150 -27.70 20.32 1.88
C GLU A 150 -28.09 19.94 3.32
N GLN A 151 -27.13 20.00 4.24
CA GLN A 151 -27.35 19.76 5.68
C GLN A 151 -27.98 20.96 6.41
N GLY A 152 -28.24 22.08 5.73
CA GLY A 152 -28.80 23.30 6.33
C GLY A 152 -27.87 23.99 7.34
N ARG A 153 -26.57 23.69 7.31
CA ARG A 153 -25.55 24.26 8.20
C ARG A 153 -24.94 25.55 7.64
N LEU A 154 -24.99 25.71 6.32
CA LEU A 154 -24.70 26.94 5.61
C LEU A 154 -25.95 27.45 4.91
N THR A 155 -26.07 28.76 4.77
CA THR A 155 -26.97 29.42 3.83
C THR A 155 -26.16 30.11 2.75
N ARG A 156 -26.65 30.08 1.51
CA ARG A 156 -26.02 30.78 0.40
C ARG A 156 -26.76 32.11 0.18
N SER A 157 -26.01 33.21 0.23
CA SER A 157 -26.47 34.55 -0.11
C SER A 157 -25.62 35.07 -1.28
N GLY A 158 -26.07 34.82 -2.51
CA GLY A 158 -25.30 35.12 -3.72
C GLY A 158 -24.01 34.29 -3.81
N ASP A 159 -22.87 34.96 -3.79
CA ASP A 159 -21.53 34.33 -3.81
C ASP A 159 -20.91 34.12 -2.41
N THR A 160 -21.65 34.50 -1.37
CA THR A 160 -21.21 34.38 0.03
C THR A 160 -21.95 33.23 0.71
N PHE A 161 -21.22 32.45 1.50
CA PHE A 161 -21.75 31.43 2.40
C PHE A 161 -21.80 31.97 3.81
N GLU A 162 -22.93 31.77 4.48
CA GLU A 162 -23.12 32.18 5.86
C GLU A 162 -23.37 30.96 6.74
N LEU A 163 -22.73 30.94 7.91
CA LEU A 163 -22.95 29.89 8.90
C LEU A 163 -24.29 30.10 9.58
N VAL A 164 -25.17 29.10 9.52
CA VAL A 164 -26.42 29.14 10.26
C VAL A 164 -26.08 28.97 11.75
N PRO A 165 -26.39 29.95 12.62
CA PRO A 165 -26.13 29.81 14.04
C PRO A 165 -26.95 28.63 14.56
N ARG A 166 -26.26 27.64 15.14
CA ARG A 166 -26.91 26.52 15.84
C ARG A 166 -27.75 27.12 16.96
N ARG A 167 -29.07 27.21 16.78
CA ARG A 167 -29.99 27.63 17.85
C ARG A 167 -29.73 26.73 19.06
N ALA A 168 -29.19 27.29 20.12
CA ALA A 168 -29.28 26.69 21.44
C ALA A 168 -30.76 26.70 21.83
N GLY A 169 -31.34 25.53 22.10
CA GLY A 169 -32.65 25.41 22.74
C GLY A 169 -33.78 24.90 21.84
N ALA A 170 -34.00 23.59 21.85
CA ALA A 170 -35.35 23.05 21.93
C ALA A 170 -35.44 22.33 23.28
N GLY A 171 -35.93 23.06 24.29
CA GLY A 171 -36.34 22.46 25.55
C GLY A 171 -37.42 21.42 25.30
N HIS A 172 -37.42 20.36 26.10
CA HIS A 172 -38.56 19.47 26.23
C HIS A 172 -39.83 20.27 26.52
N PRO A 173 -40.91 20.12 25.73
CA PRO A 173 -42.24 20.26 26.27
C PRO A 173 -42.63 18.94 26.93
N THR A 174 -42.60 18.90 28.26
CA THR A 174 -43.54 18.07 29.05
C THR A 174 -44.96 18.45 28.65
N PRO A 175 -45.83 17.47 28.43
CA PRO A 175 -46.68 17.00 29.53
C PRO A 175 -46.53 15.51 29.86
#